data_AF-S2DNU6-F1
#
_entry.id   AF-S2DNU6-F1
#
_cell.length_a   1.000
_cell.length_b   1.000
_cell.length_c   1.000
_cell.angle_alpha   90.00
_cell.angle_beta   90.00
_cell.angle_gamma   90.00
#
_symmetry.space_group_name_H-M   'P 1'
#
loop_
_entity.id
_entity.type
_entity.pdbx_description
1 polymer ?
#
loop_
_entity_poly.entity_id
_entity_poly.type
_entity_poly.pdbx_seq_one_letter_code
_entity_poly.pdbx_strand_id
1 'polypeptide(L)' 'MNITGTHIAYLHTCFRKLWLFANGIQMEHTSQVVAEGKLIAETTYLDRDG' A
#
# COMPACT_ATOMS: atom_id res chain seq x y z
N MET A 1 -5.76 -19.91 -8.19
CA MET A 1 -5.35 -18.91 -7.18
C MET A 1 -4.78 -19.68 -5.98
N ASN A 2 -3.50 -19.50 -5.66
CA ASN A 2 -2.89 -20.14 -4.49
C ASN A 2 -3.04 -19.22 -3.28
N ILE A 3 -3.85 -19.64 -2.31
CA ILE A 3 -4.08 -18.88 -1.08
C ILE A 3 -2.84 -19.00 -0.20
N THR A 4 -2.36 -17.86 0.29
CA THR A 4 -1.19 -17.76 1.18
C THR A 4 -1.60 -17.14 2.51
N GLY A 5 -0.74 -17.21 3.52
CA GLY A 5 -0.98 -16.55 4.82
C GLY A 5 -1.28 -15.05 4.69
N THR A 6 -0.70 -14.37 3.70
CA THR A 6 -0.97 -12.95 3.41
C THR A 6 -2.43 -12.71 3.04
N HIS A 7 -3.07 -13.62 2.31
CA HIS A 7 -4.50 -13.51 1.98
C HIS A 7 -5.36 -13.58 3.25
N ILE A 8 -5.02 -14.49 4.17
CA ILE A 8 -5.74 -14.64 5.46
C ILE A 8 -5.53 -13.39 6.33
N ALA A 9 -4.30 -12.88 6.41
CA ALA A 9 -4.01 -11.65 7.14
C ALA A 9 -4.81 -10.45 6.57
N TYR A 10 -4.89 -10.32 5.25
CA TYR A 10 -5.65 -9.26 4.60
C TYR A 10 -7.17 -9.44 4.74
N LEU A 11 -7.67 -10.68 4.77
CA LEU A 11 -9.06 -10.97 5.07
C LEU A 11 -9.47 -10.40 6.44
N HIS A 12 -8.65 -10.63 7.47
CA HIS A 12 -8.90 -10.11 8.82
C HIS A 12 -8.65 -8.60 8.94
N THR A 13 -7.77 -8.03 8.12
CA THR A 13 -7.47 -6.58 8.15
C THR A 13 -8.53 -5.77 7.38
N CYS A 14 -8.80 -6.12 6.12
CA CYS A 14 -9.69 -5.40 5.23
C CYS A 14 -9.96 -6.18 3.92
N PHE A 15 -11.24 -6.42 3.59
CA PHE A 15 -11.65 -7.08 2.34
C PHE A 15 -11.16 -6.36 1.08
N ARG A 16 -11.13 -5.02 1.07
CA ARG A 16 -10.63 -4.25 -0.08
C ARG A 16 -9.14 -4.51 -0.32
N LYS A 17 -8.35 -4.60 0.75
CA LYS A 17 -6.91 -4.90 0.67
C LYS A 17 -6.67 -6.31 0.13
N LEU A 18 -7.46 -7.29 0.59
CA LEU A 18 -7.44 -8.65 0.05
C LEU A 18 -7.76 -8.66 -1.45
N TRP A 19 -8.81 -7.95 -1.88
CA TRP A 19 -9.21 -7.91 -3.28
C TRP A 19 -8.14 -7.29 -4.17
N LEU A 20 -7.56 -6.15 -3.78
CA LEU A 20 -6.46 -5.52 -4.53
C LEU A 20 -5.26 -6.46 -4.66
N PHE A 21 -4.86 -7.09 -3.56
CA PHE A 21 -3.75 -8.05 -3.54
C PHE A 21 -3.99 -9.27 -4.41
N ALA A 22 -5.18 -9.88 -4.32
CA ALA A 22 -5.56 -11.05 -5.12
C ALA A 22 -5.61 -10.75 -6.63
N ASN A 23 -5.87 -9.50 -7.01
CA ASN A 23 -5.84 -9.04 -8.40
C ASN A 23 -4.48 -8.46 -8.83
N GLY A 24 -3.45 -8.52 -7.98
CA GLY A 24 -2.12 -8.00 -8.31
C GLY A 24 -2.05 -6.47 -8.43
N ILE A 25 -3.04 -5.74 -7.89
CA ILE A 25 -3.08 -4.28 -7.91
C ILE A 25 -2.26 -3.77 -6.72
N GLN A 26 -1.17 -3.07 -7.01
CA GLN A 26 -0.25 -2.54 -6.01
C GLN A 26 -0.08 -1.02 -6.17
N MET A 27 0.53 -0.38 -5.16
CA MET A 27 0.90 1.02 -5.25
C MET A 27 1.90 1.22 -6.39
N GLU A 28 1.70 2.28 -7.17
CA GLU A 28 2.60 2.65 -8.25
C GLU A 28 3.96 3.13 -7.69
N HIS A 29 5.05 2.79 -8.37
CA HIS A 29 6.41 3.16 -7.96
C HIS A 29 7.33 3.53 -9.14
N THR A 30 6.81 3.58 -10.37
CA THR A 30 7.60 3.87 -11.58
C THR A 30 7.46 5.32 -12.06
N SER A 31 6.42 6.04 -11.62
CA SER A 31 6.21 7.44 -11.96
C SER A 31 7.05 8.37 -11.10
N GLN A 32 7.73 9.31 -11.75
CA GLN A 32 8.51 10.35 -11.08
C GLN A 32 7.63 11.25 -10.21
N VAL A 33 6.41 11.58 -10.68
CA VAL A 33 5.47 12.42 -9.92
C VAL A 33 5.05 11.73 -8.63
N VAL A 34 4.84 10.41 -8.67
CA VAL A 34 4.53 9.61 -7.47
C VAL A 34 5.72 9.59 -6.51
N ALA A 35 6.96 9.47 -7.02
CA ALA A 35 8.17 9.51 -6.21
C ALA A 35 8.38 10.87 -5.53
N GLU A 36 8.16 11.98 -6.26
CA GLU A 36 8.22 13.34 -5.72
C GLU A 36 7.19 13.57 -4.61
N GLY A 37 5.93 13.15 -4.83
CA GLY A 37 4.89 13.24 -3.82
C GLY A 37 5.20 12.44 -2.55
N LYS A 38 5.80 11.25 -2.70
CA LYS A 38 6.26 10.43 -1.57
C LYS A 38 7.37 11.14 -0.77
N LEU A 39 8.38 11.69 -1.45
CA LEU A 39 9.48 12.41 -0.80
C LEU A 39 8.98 13.61 0.02
N ILE A 40 8.06 14.39 -0.55
CA ILE A 40 7.46 15.54 0.14
C ILE A 40 6.72 15.06 1.40
N ALA A 41 5.90 14.01 1.29
CA ALA A 41 5.16 13.47 2.43
C ALA A 41 6.09 13.01 3.56
N GLU A 42 7.17 12.30 3.23
CA GLU A 42 8.16 11.77 4.18
C GLU A 42 8.99 12.88 4.86
N THR A 43 9.20 14.02 4.21
CA THR A 43 10.09 15.09 4.71
C THR A 43 9.38 16.30 5.31
N THR A 44 8.10 16.51 4.98
CA THR A 44 7.39 17.76 5.33
C THR A 44 6.55 17.64 6.62
N TYR A 45 5.98 16.47 6.89
CA TYR A 45 4.98 16.30 7.96
C TYR A 45 5.51 15.54 9.18
N LEU A 46 6.79 15.74 9.53
CA LEU A 46 7.48 15.01 10.61
C LEU A 46 6.83 15.16 11.99
N ASP A 47 6.12 16.28 12.25
CA ASP A 47 5.49 16.59 13.53
C ASP A 47 4.02 16.10 13.64
N ARG A 48 3.57 15.27 12.67
CA ARG A 48 2.21 14.70 12.65
C ARG A 48 2.16 13.23 13.06
N ASP A 49 3.32 12.60 13.29
CA ASP A 49 3.47 11.19 13.71
C ASP A 49 3.38 11.00 15.24
N GLY A 50 2.59 11.85 15.92
CA GLY A 50 2.26 11.71 17.34
C GLY A 50 1.32 10.55 17.63
#